data_AF-A0A7J2PW64-F1
#
_entry.id   AF-A0A7J2PW64-F1
#
_cell.length_a   1.000
_cell.length_b   1.000
_cell.length_c   1.000
_cell.angle_alpha   90.00
_cell.angle_beta   90.00
_cell.angle_gamma   90.00
#
_symmetry.space_group_name_H-M   'P 1'
#
loop_
_entity.id
_entity.type
_entity.pdbx_description
1 polymer ?
#
loop_
_entity_poly.entity_id
_entity_poly.type
_entity_poly.pdbx_seq_one_letter_code
_entity_poly.pdbx_strand_id
1 'polypeptide(L)'
;MSSVISWVKKEFVYIKSSFIEIVKSVIFFALASSGLGASILLRYLGYNGTVIISLGLIVECISLFLCYFLLREYLKSKDELKTPKS
;
A
#
# COMPACT_ATOMS: atom_id res chain seq x y z
N MET A 1 29.59 -22.33 4.53
CA MET A 1 29.45 -20.91 4.12
C MET A 1 28.90 -20.72 2.70
N SER A 2 29.20 -21.58 1.72
CA SER A 2 28.65 -21.48 0.34
C SER A 2 27.11 -21.59 0.25
N SER A 3 26.49 -22.45 1.07
CA SER A 3 25.03 -22.66 1.08
C SER A 3 24.23 -21.45 1.59
N VAL A 4 24.78 -20.64 2.51
CA VAL A 4 24.09 -19.46 3.05
C VAL A 4 24.06 -18.34 2.01
N ILE A 5 25.17 -18.16 1.28
CA ILE A 5 25.28 -17.17 0.20
C ILE A 5 24.38 -17.53 -0.97
N SER A 6 24.29 -18.81 -1.36
CA SER A 6 23.39 -19.22 -2.44
C SER A 6 21.91 -19.04 -2.05
N TRP A 7 21.55 -19.28 -0.79
CA TRP A 7 20.21 -19.07 -0.26
C TRP A 7 19.83 -17.58 -0.23
N VAL A 8 20.71 -16.72 0.30
CA VAL A 8 20.52 -15.25 0.30
C VAL A 8 20.42 -14.69 -1.11
N LYS A 9 21.22 -15.19 -2.06
CA LYS A 9 21.14 -14.76 -3.46
C LYS A 9 19.80 -15.14 -4.10
N LYS A 10 19.24 -16.29 -3.72
CA LYS A 10 17.93 -16.77 -4.20
C LYS A 10 16.80 -15.90 -3.65
N GLU A 11 16.85 -15.59 -2.35
CA GLU A 11 15.92 -14.66 -1.69
C GLU A 11 15.99 -13.26 -2.31
N PHE A 12 17.18 -12.72 -2.59
CA PHE A 12 17.33 -11.43 -3.25
C PHE A 12 16.71 -11.38 -4.65
N VAL A 13 16.86 -12.46 -5.43
CA VAL A 13 16.21 -12.57 -6.75
C VAL A 13 14.69 -12.64 -6.59
N TYR A 14 14.19 -13.34 -5.57
CA TYR A 14 12.76 -13.42 -5.27
C TYR A 14 12.18 -12.07 -4.84
N ILE A 15 12.85 -11.36 -3.92
CA ILE A 15 12.48 -10.01 -3.47
C ILE A 15 12.47 -9.03 -4.66
N LYS A 16 13.46 -9.14 -5.56
CA LYS A 16 13.51 -8.32 -6.78
C LYS A 16 12.35 -8.64 -7.73
N SER A 17 11.93 -9.90 -7.82
CA SER A 17 10.78 -10.33 -8.61
C SER A 17 9.45 -9.85 -8.03
N SER A 18 9.32 -9.81 -6.71
CA SER A 18 8.12 -9.33 -5.99
C SER A 18 8.16 -7.85 -5.64
N PHE A 19 9.15 -7.09 -6.13
CA PHE A 19 9.32 -5.68 -5.81
C PHE A 19 8.07 -4.85 -6.11
N ILE A 20 7.36 -5.17 -7.21
CA ILE A 20 6.10 -4.49 -7.57
C ILE A 20 5.01 -4.73 -6.51
N GLU A 21 4.92 -5.93 -5.94
CA GLU A 21 3.95 -6.24 -4.89
C GLU A 21 4.31 -5.56 -3.57
N ILE A 22 5.60 -5.46 -3.25
CA ILE A 22 6.10 -4.73 -2.07
C ILE A 22 5.76 -3.24 -2.20
N VAL A 23 5.99 -2.63 -3.37
CA VAL A 23 5.63 -1.22 -3.59
C VAL A 23 4.12 -1.02 -3.44
N LYS A 24 3.30 -1.93 -3.98
CA LYS A 24 1.84 -1.88 -3.79
C LYS A 24 1.45 -1.96 -2.32
N SER A 25 2.05 -2.87 -1.54
CA SER A 25 1.73 -2.97 -0.10
C SER A 25 2.13 -1.72 0.69
N VAL A 26 3.26 -1.09 0.33
CA VAL A 26 3.69 0.18 0.94
C VAL A 26 2.69 1.30 0.64
N ILE A 27 2.17 1.36 -0.60
CA ILE A 27 1.13 2.34 -0.97
C ILE A 27 -0.15 2.11 -0.15
N PHE A 28 -0.60 0.85 -0.02
CA PHE A 28 -1.76 0.52 0.83
C PHE A 28 -1.56 0.95 2.28
N PHE A 29 -0.38 0.70 2.83
CA PHE A 29 -0.04 1.09 4.20
C PHE A 29 -0.03 2.62 4.38
N ALA A 30 0.53 3.36 3.42
CA ALA A 30 0.53 4.81 3.42
C ALA A 30 -0.90 5.38 3.33
N LEU A 31 -1.75 4.84 2.47
CA LEU A 31 -3.16 5.23 2.39
C LEU A 31 -3.91 4.95 3.69
N ALA A 32 -3.74 3.75 4.26
CA ALA A 32 -4.42 3.35 5.49
C ALA A 32 -4.00 4.19 6.71
N SER A 33 -2.78 4.70 6.74
CA SER A 33 -2.26 5.56 7.83
C SER A 33 -2.41 7.07 7.55
N SER A 34 -2.88 7.46 6.37
CA SER A 34 -2.93 8.86 5.94
C SER A 34 -3.88 9.73 6.79
N GLY A 35 -5.03 9.20 7.23
CA GLY A 35 -5.98 9.91 8.09
C GLY A 35 -5.41 10.23 9.47
N LEU A 36 -4.64 9.29 10.04
CA LEU A 36 -3.87 9.51 11.27
C LEU A 36 -2.79 10.58 11.06
N GLY A 37 -2.02 10.50 9.97
CA GLY A 37 -1.00 11.49 9.64
C GLY A 37 -1.57 12.90 9.47
N ALA A 38 -2.68 13.03 8.75
CA ALA A 38 -3.40 14.28 8.57
C ALA A 38 -3.90 14.84 9.91
N SER A 39 -4.44 13.97 10.77
CA SER A 39 -4.94 14.36 12.09
C SER A 39 -3.85 14.88 13.01
N ILE A 40 -2.68 14.22 13.02
CA ILE A 40 -1.50 14.65 13.79
C ILE A 40 -0.99 16.00 13.27
N LEU A 41 -0.90 16.17 11.94
CA LEU A 41 -0.44 17.42 11.34
C LEU A 41 -1.37 18.59 11.66
N LEU A 42 -2.68 18.40 11.53
CA LEU A 42 -3.67 19.42 11.87
C LEU A 42 -3.66 19.76 13.37
N ARG A 43 -3.41 18.77 14.23
CA ARG A 43 -3.23 19.00 15.66
C ARG A 43 -1.98 19.82 15.95
N TYR A 44 -0.87 19.53 15.26
CA TYR A 44 0.37 20.29 15.38
C TYR A 44 0.20 21.76 14.94
N LEU A 45 -0.62 22.01 13.93
CA LEU A 45 -0.97 23.36 13.45
C LEU A 45 -1.96 24.10 14.37
N GLY A 46 -2.44 23.48 15.46
CA GLY A 46 -3.31 24.12 16.44
C GLY A 46 -4.80 24.18 16.06
N TYR A 47 -5.25 23.39 15.08
CA TYR A 47 -6.67 23.32 14.74
C TYR A 47 -7.52 22.62 15.81
N ASN A 48 -8.80 23.00 15.89
CA ASN A 48 -9.76 22.41 16.82
C ASN A 48 -10.12 20.96 16.44
N GLY A 49 -10.51 20.17 17.45
CA GLY A 49 -10.86 18.76 17.29
C GLY A 49 -11.91 18.48 16.20
N THR A 50 -12.91 19.36 16.07
CA THR A 50 -13.95 19.23 15.02
C THR A 50 -13.38 19.30 13.61
N VAL A 51 -12.44 20.21 13.36
CA VAL A 51 -11.80 20.38 12.04
C VAL A 51 -10.88 19.19 11.75
N ILE A 52 -10.19 18.69 12.77
CA ILE A 52 -9.34 17.51 12.67
C ILE A 52 -10.17 16.29 12.27
N ILE A 53 -11.29 16.05 12.98
CA ILE A 53 -12.17 14.90 12.71
C ILE A 53 -12.83 15.01 11.33
N SER A 54 -13.33 16.19 10.96
CA SER A 54 -14.01 16.36 9.67
C SER A 54 -13.06 16.16 8.50
N LEU A 55 -11.87 16.77 8.53
CA LEU A 55 -10.86 16.59 7.49
C LEU A 55 -10.28 15.17 7.51
N GLY A 56 -10.05 14.58 8.68
CA GLY A 56 -9.61 13.19 8.84
C GLY A 56 -10.56 12.22 8.15
N LEU A 57 -11.87 12.31 8.45
CA LEU A 57 -12.90 11.49 7.80
C LEU A 57 -12.93 11.65 6.27
N ILE A 58 -12.75 12.88 5.76
CA ILE A 58 -12.68 13.12 4.32
C ILE A 58 -11.47 12.41 3.72
N VAL A 59 -10.30 12.52 4.35
CA VAL A 59 -9.06 11.85 3.93
C VAL A 59 -9.19 10.32 3.99
N GLU A 60 -9.81 9.78 5.04
CA GLU A 60 -10.09 8.35 5.16
C GLU A 60 -11.02 7.86 4.04
N CYS A 61 -12.10 8.59 3.74
CA CYS A 61 -13.03 8.24 2.67
C CYS A 61 -12.34 8.20 1.30
N ILE A 62 -11.49 9.19 1.00
CA ILE A 62 -10.72 9.23 -0.25
C ILE A 62 -9.72 8.07 -0.29
N SER A 63 -9.06 7.77 0.83
CA SER A 63 -8.09 6.68 0.93
C SER A 63 -8.74 5.32 0.73
N LEU A 64 -9.91 5.08 1.33
CA LEU A 64 -10.68 3.85 1.11
C LEU A 64 -11.11 3.70 -0.35
N PHE A 65 -11.55 4.79 -0.98
CA PHE A 65 -11.91 4.79 -2.40
C PHE A 65 -10.72 4.43 -3.29
N LEU A 66 -9.55 5.05 -3.07
CA LEU A 66 -8.33 4.73 -3.79
C LEU A 66 -7.85 3.29 -3.53
N CYS A 67 -7.91 2.83 -2.28
CA CYS A 67 -7.63 1.44 -1.92
C CYS A 67 -8.51 0.47 -2.69
N TYR A 68 -9.81 0.74 -2.82
CA TYR A 68 -10.73 -0.10 -3.57
C TYR A 68 -10.31 -0.23 -5.04
N PHE A 69 -9.97 0.88 -5.70
CA PHE A 69 -9.50 0.85 -7.09
C PHE A 69 -8.18 0.09 -7.26
N LEU A 70 -7.20 0.36 -6.40
CA LEU A 70 -5.90 -0.33 -6.42
C LEU A 70 -6.06 -1.84 -6.16
N LEU A 71 -6.95 -2.21 -5.23
CA LEU A 71 -7.22 -3.61 -4.92
C LEU A 71 -7.91 -4.31 -6.09
N ARG A 72 -8.90 -3.63 -6.70
CA ARG A 72 -9.60 -4.14 -7.89
C ARG A 72 -8.64 -4.38 -9.06
N GLU A 73 -7.71 -3.46 -9.31
CA GLU A 73 -6.69 -3.61 -10.34
C GLU A 73 -5.73 -4.77 -10.02
N TYR A 74 -5.28 -4.89 -8.76
CA TYR A 74 -4.44 -6.00 -8.32
C TYR A 74 -5.12 -7.35 -8.52
N LEU A 75 -6.41 -7.47 -8.19
CA LEU A 75 -7.19 -8.68 -8.38
C LEU A 75 -7.35 -9.00 -9.88
N LYS A 76 -7.70 -8.01 -10.71
CA LYS A 76 -7.87 -8.19 -12.16
C LYS A 76 -6.58 -8.65 -12.85
N SER A 77 -5.42 -8.14 -12.41
CA SER A 77 -4.12 -8.53 -12.98
C SER A 77 -3.73 -9.99 -12.73
N LYS A 78 -4.32 -10.68 -11.74
CA LYS A 78 -4.06 -12.10 -11.48
C LYS A 78 -4.88 -13.05 -12.36
N ASP A 79 -6.02 -12.61 -12.87
CA ASP A 79 -6.88 -13.45 -13.74
C ASP A 79 -6.35 -13.53 -15.18
N GLU A 80 -5.63 -12.50 -15.67
CA GLU A 80 -5.07 -12.49 -17.03
C GLU A 80 -3.77 -13.32 -17.18
N LEU A 81 -3.18 -13.79 -16.08
CA LEU A 81 -1.97 -14.64 -16.11
C LEU A 81 -2.28 -16.15 -16.24
N LYS A 82 -3.57 -16.54 -16.33
CA LYS A 82 -4.02 -17.95 -16.34
C LYS A 82 -4.75 -18.39 -17.61
N THR A 83 -4.62 -17.69 -18.72
CA THR A 83 -5.05 -18.21 -20.02
C THR A 83 -3.82 -18.48 -20.90
N PRO A 84 -3.29 -19.73 -20.92
CA PRO A 84 -2.53 -20.14 -22.09
C PRO A 84 -3.47 -19.98 -23.29
N LYS A 85 -3.10 -19.11 -24.23
CA LYS A 85 -3.77 -18.96 -25.52
C LYS A 85 -3.92 -20.37 -26.13
N SER A 86 -5.17 -20.81 -26.26
CA SER A 86 -5.57 -21.88 -27.18
C SER A 86 -5.64 -21.34 -28.59
#